data_AF-A0A1Q6M1R7-F1
#
_entry.id   AF-A0A1Q6M1R7-F1
#
_cell.length_a   1.000
_cell.length_b   1.000
_cell.length_c   1.000
_cell.angle_alpha   90.00
_cell.angle_beta   90.00
_cell.angle_gamma   90.00
#
_symmetry.space_group_name_H-M   'P 1'
#
loop_
_entity.id
_entity.type
_entity.pdbx_description
1 polymer ?
#
loop_
_entity_poly.entity_id
_entity_poly.type
_entity_poly.pdbx_seq_one_letter_code
_entity_poly.pdbx_strand_id
1 'polypeptide(L)'
;MFIISIITIIKEVKNVHPEDITMVKVGNFYRVYEKDAYIIAYLFKYKISEENDIMVSGFPTSSIKKVEARLENKKINYIVLDRKDNYAVNERTDFKNLNTYQKHFNLSKTYVSNVRRIENINEHLLSLASKEELKILLKDIEECIDATRKV
;
A
#
# COMPACT_ATOMS: atom_id res chain seq x y z
N MET A 1 -5.93 -20.01 -7.61
CA MET A 1 -6.13 -20.89 -6.43
C MET A 1 -5.41 -20.40 -5.17
N PHE A 2 -4.13 -20.02 -5.21
CA PHE A 2 -3.35 -19.62 -4.02
C PHE A 2 -3.73 -18.29 -3.35
N ILE A 3 -4.07 -17.24 -4.12
CA ILE A 3 -4.43 -15.92 -3.56
C ILE A 3 -5.72 -16.00 -2.74
N ILE A 4 -6.72 -16.74 -3.24
CA ILE A 4 -8.02 -16.92 -2.57
C ILE A 4 -7.85 -17.44 -1.14
N SER A 5 -6.93 -18.41 -0.92
CA SER A 5 -6.68 -18.95 0.41
C SER A 5 -6.10 -17.93 1.40
N ILE A 6 -5.19 -17.05 0.94
CA ILE A 6 -4.59 -16.00 1.78
C ILE A 6 -5.66 -14.96 2.16
N ILE A 7 -6.49 -14.56 1.19
CA ILE A 7 -7.56 -13.59 1.40
C ILE A 7 -8.59 -14.09 2.40
N THR A 8 -8.96 -15.38 2.36
CA THR A 8 -9.86 -15.96 3.37
C THR A 8 -9.28 -15.86 4.78
N ILE A 9 -8.00 -16.20 4.95
CA ILE A 9 -7.34 -16.08 6.27
C ILE A 9 -7.30 -14.63 6.73
N ILE A 10 -7.00 -13.68 5.84
CA ILE A 10 -7.00 -12.26 6.20
C ILE A 10 -8.40 -11.80 6.61
N LYS A 11 -9.45 -12.24 5.93
CA LYS A 11 -10.84 -11.92 6.33
C LYS A 11 -11.14 -12.40 7.74
N GLU A 12 -10.75 -13.62 8.08
CA GLU A 12 -10.91 -14.16 9.45
C GLU A 12 -10.13 -13.35 10.48
N VAL A 13 -8.86 -13.00 10.19
CA VAL A 13 -8.06 -12.16 11.06
C VAL A 13 -8.71 -10.79 11.24
N LYS A 14 -9.25 -10.20 10.17
CA LYS A 14 -9.93 -8.89 10.21
C LYS A 14 -11.29 -8.90 10.90
N ASN A 15 -11.95 -10.06 11.03
CA ASN A 15 -13.15 -10.20 11.87
C ASN A 15 -12.81 -9.98 13.36
N VAL A 16 -11.61 -10.39 13.78
CA VAL A 16 -11.15 -10.27 15.18
C VAL A 16 -10.32 -9.00 15.40
N HIS A 17 -9.54 -8.60 14.40
CA HIS A 17 -8.57 -7.50 14.44
C HIS A 17 -8.79 -6.52 13.27
N PRO A 18 -9.94 -5.83 13.22
CA PRO A 18 -10.32 -4.99 12.07
C PRO A 18 -9.38 -3.79 11.84
N GLU A 19 -8.69 -3.34 12.89
CA GLU A 19 -7.82 -2.15 12.89
C GLU A 19 -6.34 -2.45 13.17
N ASP A 20 -5.92 -3.70 13.00
CA ASP A 20 -4.52 -4.10 13.06
C ASP A 20 -4.03 -4.36 11.63
N ILE A 21 -2.96 -3.71 11.17
CA ILE A 21 -2.37 -4.00 9.86
C ILE A 21 -1.92 -5.47 9.81
N THR A 22 -2.46 -6.27 8.89
CA THR A 22 -2.08 -7.67 8.73
C THR A 22 -1.03 -7.81 7.63
N MET A 23 0.21 -8.10 8.03
CA MET A 23 1.35 -8.34 7.14
C MET A 23 1.59 -9.83 6.97
N VAL A 24 1.34 -10.36 5.77
CA VAL A 24 1.52 -11.79 5.47
C VAL A 24 2.84 -12.01 4.76
N LYS A 25 3.76 -12.75 5.38
CA LYS A 25 5.01 -13.15 4.74
C LYS A 25 4.75 -14.19 3.66
N VAL A 26 5.11 -13.86 2.42
CA VAL A 26 5.00 -14.74 1.25
C VAL A 26 6.34 -14.73 0.53
N GLY A 27 7.13 -15.80 0.74
CA GLY A 27 8.50 -15.87 0.22
C GLY A 27 9.38 -14.79 0.83
N ASN A 28 10.02 -13.97 -0.01
CA ASN A 28 10.93 -12.90 0.41
C ASN A 28 10.23 -11.54 0.61
N PHE A 29 8.90 -11.49 0.59
CA PHE A 29 8.11 -10.28 0.73
C PHE A 29 7.05 -10.40 1.82
N TYR A 30 6.68 -9.28 2.42
CA TYR A 30 5.44 -9.11 3.16
C TYR A 30 4.39 -8.51 2.22
N ARG A 31 3.18 -9.07 2.23
CA ARG A 31 2.02 -8.58 1.49
C ARG A 31 0.97 -8.07 2.47
N VAL A 32 0.35 -6.96 2.11
CA VAL A 32 -0.75 -6.32 2.84
C VAL A 32 -1.89 -6.04 1.86
N TYR A 33 -3.12 -6.04 2.36
CA TYR A 33 -4.30 -6.11 1.52
C TYR A 33 -5.35 -5.07 1.93
N GLU A 34 -6.14 -4.62 0.97
CA GLU A 34 -7.26 -3.70 1.17
C GLU A 34 -6.82 -2.42 1.90
N LYS A 35 -7.54 -2.04 2.97
CA LYS A 35 -7.27 -0.84 3.77
C LYS A 35 -5.82 -0.79 4.29
N ASP A 36 -5.25 -1.93 4.62
CA ASP A 36 -3.86 -2.03 5.10
C ASP A 36 -2.87 -1.65 4.00
N ALA A 37 -3.14 -2.08 2.76
CA ALA A 37 -2.33 -1.73 1.60
C ALA A 37 -2.29 -0.22 1.38
N TYR A 38 -3.41 0.48 1.61
CA TYR A 38 -3.45 1.93 1.49
C TYR A 38 -2.56 2.60 2.52
N ILE A 39 -2.63 2.16 3.78
CA ILE A 39 -1.81 2.73 4.87
C ILE A 39 -0.33 2.51 4.60
N ILE A 40 0.06 1.29 4.20
CA ILE A 40 1.45 0.95 3.89
C ILE A 40 1.96 1.74 2.68
N ALA A 41 1.19 1.83 1.60
CA ALA A 41 1.56 2.64 0.44
C ALA A 41 1.72 4.12 0.81
N TYR A 42 0.79 4.67 1.60
CA TYR A 42 0.85 6.07 2.05
C TYR A 42 2.06 6.37 2.92
N LEU A 43 2.32 5.54 3.93
CA LEU A 43 3.42 5.75 4.86
C LEU A 43 4.77 5.57 4.16
N PHE A 44 4.96 4.48 3.45
CA PHE A 44 6.28 4.07 2.97
C PHE A 44 6.54 4.40 1.51
N LYS A 45 5.54 4.90 0.79
CA LYS A 45 5.61 5.15 -0.66
C LYS A 45 5.91 3.88 -1.46
N TYR A 46 5.51 2.73 -0.92
CA TYR A 46 5.57 1.46 -1.64
C TYR A 46 4.49 1.42 -2.72
N LYS A 47 4.78 0.67 -3.78
CA LYS A 47 3.83 0.45 -4.87
C LYS A 47 2.54 -0.14 -4.32
N ILE A 48 1.43 0.32 -4.86
CA ILE A 48 0.11 -0.25 -4.64
C ILE A 48 -0.44 -0.69 -5.99
N SER A 49 -1.10 -1.84 -6.05
CA SER A 49 -1.65 -2.39 -7.28
C SER A 49 -2.95 -3.12 -7.00
N GLU A 50 -3.76 -3.30 -8.02
CA GLU A 50 -5.00 -4.07 -7.95
C GLU A 50 -4.76 -5.47 -8.49
N GLU A 51 -5.04 -6.50 -7.69
CA GLU A 51 -4.90 -7.91 -8.06
C GLU A 51 -6.20 -8.66 -7.78
N ASN A 52 -6.94 -9.05 -8.83
CA ASN A 52 -8.27 -9.67 -8.70
C ASN A 52 -9.23 -8.80 -7.88
N ASP A 53 -9.35 -7.52 -8.25
CA ASP A 53 -10.21 -6.51 -7.60
C ASP A 53 -9.85 -6.23 -6.12
N ILE A 54 -8.67 -6.66 -5.68
CA ILE A 54 -8.16 -6.46 -4.32
C ILE A 54 -6.94 -5.55 -4.38
N MET A 55 -6.95 -4.50 -3.57
CA MET A 55 -5.82 -3.60 -3.47
C MET A 55 -4.71 -4.23 -2.64
N VAL A 56 -3.50 -4.28 -3.19
CA VAL A 56 -2.34 -4.93 -2.59
C VAL A 56 -1.17 -3.97 -2.55
N SER A 57 -0.45 -3.98 -1.44
CA SER A 57 0.89 -3.41 -1.34
C SER A 57 1.81 -4.42 -0.67
N GLY A 58 3.11 -4.14 -0.66
CA GLY A 58 4.07 -5.04 -0.06
C GLY A 58 5.48 -4.48 -0.05
N PHE A 59 6.35 -5.17 0.66
CA PHE A 59 7.74 -4.77 0.81
C PHE A 59 8.66 -5.97 1.07
N PRO A 60 9.96 -5.86 0.76
CA PRO A 60 10.91 -6.94 1.02
C PRO A 60 11.01 -7.27 2.50
N THR A 61 11.22 -8.54 2.83
CA THR A 61 11.40 -9.02 4.22
C THR A 61 12.52 -8.30 4.96
N SER A 62 13.57 -7.86 4.27
CA SER A 62 14.67 -7.06 4.83
C SER A 62 14.21 -5.71 5.40
N SER A 63 13.04 -5.20 5.01
CA SER A 63 12.52 -3.90 5.44
C SER A 63 11.60 -3.99 6.67
N ILE A 64 11.34 -5.18 7.21
CA ILE A 64 10.32 -5.38 8.26
C ILE A 64 10.56 -4.53 9.50
N LYS A 65 11.79 -4.50 10.03
CA LYS A 65 12.12 -3.72 11.24
C LYS A 65 11.92 -2.21 11.03
N LYS A 66 12.16 -1.70 9.82
CA LYS A 66 11.86 -0.31 9.44
C LYS A 66 10.35 -0.05 9.39
N VAL A 67 9.58 -1.03 8.92
CA VAL A 67 8.13 -0.94 8.86
C VAL A 67 7.52 -0.94 10.26
N GLU A 68 7.86 -1.94 11.08
CA GLU A 68 7.44 -2.06 12.48
C GLU A 68 7.73 -0.80 13.27
N ALA A 69 8.99 -0.34 13.27
CA ALA A 69 9.38 0.87 14.00
C ALA A 69 8.57 2.10 13.58
N ARG A 70 8.24 2.25 12.30
CA ARG A 70 7.42 3.39 11.85
C ARG A 70 5.95 3.23 12.20
N LEU A 71 5.40 2.02 12.17
CA LEU A 71 4.03 1.75 12.64
C LEU A 71 3.91 2.03 14.14
N GLU A 72 4.90 1.59 14.93
CA GLU A 72 4.96 1.83 16.38
C GLU A 72 5.08 3.31 16.73
N ASN A 73 5.95 4.05 16.04
CA ASN A 73 6.06 5.49 16.18
C ASN A 73 4.75 6.23 15.85
N LYS A 74 3.92 5.67 14.96
CA LYS A 74 2.59 6.18 14.64
C LYS A 74 1.49 5.58 15.53
N LYS A 75 1.83 4.66 16.43
CA LYS A 75 0.88 3.89 17.26
C LYS A 75 -0.18 3.22 16.40
N ILE A 76 0.25 2.48 15.38
CA ILE A 76 -0.63 1.69 14.51
C ILE A 76 -0.44 0.23 14.89
N ASN A 77 -1.53 -0.44 15.27
CA ASN A 77 -1.51 -1.86 15.56
C ASN A 77 -1.16 -2.68 14.32
N TYR A 78 -0.50 -3.82 14.52
CA TYR A 78 -0.17 -4.74 13.43
C TYR A 78 -0.03 -6.19 13.90
N ILE A 79 -0.19 -7.11 12.95
CA ILE A 79 -0.02 -8.55 13.09
C ILE A 79 0.86 -9.04 11.93
N VAL A 80 1.90 -9.80 12.23
CA VAL A 80 2.78 -10.45 11.26
C VAL A 80 2.46 -11.93 11.21
N LEU A 81 2.09 -12.43 10.03
CA LEU A 81 1.76 -13.84 9.78
C LEU A 81 2.81 -14.49 8.87
N ASP A 82 3.19 -15.74 9.13
CA ASP A 82 4.03 -16.53 8.20
C ASP A 82 3.20 -17.59 7.47
N ARG A 83 3.05 -17.43 6.16
CA ARG A 83 2.31 -18.40 5.34
C ARG A 83 2.96 -19.79 5.35
N LYS A 84 4.28 -19.90 5.48
CA LYS A 84 4.97 -21.20 5.50
C LYS A 84 4.67 -21.99 6.77
N ASP A 85 4.35 -21.29 7.84
CA ASP A 85 4.01 -21.86 9.15
C ASP A 85 2.51 -21.80 9.41
N ASN A 86 1.71 -22.17 8.40
CA ASN A 86 0.24 -22.19 8.47
C ASN A 86 -0.39 -20.89 9.04
N TYR A 87 0.19 -19.74 8.70
CA TYR A 87 -0.22 -18.42 9.19
C TYR A 87 -0.05 -18.24 10.71
N ALA A 88 0.96 -18.87 11.29
CA ALA A 88 1.38 -18.57 12.65
C ALA A 88 1.63 -17.07 12.84
N VAL A 89 1.23 -16.57 14.01
CA VAL A 89 1.47 -15.18 14.41
C VAL A 89 2.91 -15.07 14.89
N ASN A 90 3.75 -14.43 14.09
CA ASN A 90 5.16 -14.20 14.44
C ASN A 90 5.31 -13.02 15.40
N GLU A 91 4.55 -11.95 15.17
CA GLU A 91 4.65 -10.71 15.93
C GLU A 91 3.28 -10.02 15.94
N ARG A 92 2.93 -9.40 17.06
CA ARG A 92 1.71 -8.61 17.21
C ARG A 92 1.92 -7.46 18.17
N THR A 93 1.41 -6.31 17.79
CA THR A 93 1.48 -5.08 18.59
C THR A 93 0.09 -4.49 18.77
N ASP A 94 -0.26 -4.19 20.02
CA ASP A 94 -1.54 -3.60 20.42
C ASP A 94 -1.35 -2.37 21.31
N PHE A 95 -1.65 -1.20 20.74
CA PHE A 95 -1.60 0.10 21.40
C PHE A 95 -2.92 0.47 22.10
N LYS A 96 -3.91 -0.43 22.15
CA LYS A 96 -5.22 -0.22 22.78
C LYS A 96 -5.89 1.06 22.27
N ASN A 97 -6.30 1.94 23.18
CA ASN A 97 -6.94 3.23 22.88
C ASN A 97 -6.01 4.24 22.19
N LEU A 98 -4.71 3.97 22.10
CA LEU A 98 -3.76 4.81 21.38
C LEU A 98 -3.63 4.42 19.91
N ASN A 99 -4.30 3.36 19.43
CA ASN A 99 -4.25 2.94 18.04
C ASN A 99 -4.75 4.07 17.11
N THR A 100 -3.97 4.39 16.07
CA THR A 100 -4.28 5.44 15.09
C THR A 100 -4.53 4.90 13.68
N TYR A 101 -4.78 3.61 13.55
CA TYR A 101 -5.08 2.93 12.29
C TYR A 101 -6.10 3.71 11.43
N GLN A 102 -7.28 3.99 11.96
CA GLN A 102 -8.37 4.62 11.20
C GLN A 102 -8.01 6.04 10.73
N LYS A 103 -7.26 6.80 11.53
CA LYS A 103 -6.70 8.10 11.15
C LYS A 103 -5.82 7.97 9.91
N HIS A 104 -4.91 7.01 9.92
CA HIS A 104 -3.96 6.80 8.81
C HIS A 104 -4.64 6.22 7.57
N PHE A 105 -5.65 5.37 7.75
CA PHE A 105 -6.46 4.90 6.63
C PHE A 105 -7.17 6.08 5.94
N ASN A 106 -7.78 6.99 6.70
CA ASN A 106 -8.43 8.17 6.13
C ASN A 106 -7.45 9.07 5.36
N LEU A 107 -6.26 9.33 5.91
CA LEU A 107 -5.21 10.10 5.22
C LEU A 107 -4.73 9.42 3.93
N SER A 108 -4.66 8.08 3.93
CA SER A 108 -4.16 7.31 2.80
C SER A 108 -5.08 7.31 1.59
N LYS A 109 -6.39 7.52 1.75
CA LYS A 109 -7.38 7.49 0.65
C LYS A 109 -7.05 8.49 -0.45
N THR A 110 -6.82 9.75 -0.09
CA THR A 110 -6.50 10.81 -1.05
C THR A 110 -5.17 10.55 -1.74
N TYR A 111 -4.17 10.07 -0.98
CA TYR A 111 -2.86 9.72 -1.55
C TYR A 111 -2.98 8.60 -2.59
N VAL A 112 -3.62 7.48 -2.24
CA VAL A 112 -3.78 6.34 -3.16
C VAL A 112 -4.61 6.71 -4.38
N SER A 113 -5.69 7.48 -4.20
CA SER A 113 -6.50 7.99 -5.32
C SER A 113 -5.65 8.80 -6.31
N ASN A 114 -4.83 9.73 -5.81
CA ASN A 114 -3.94 10.52 -6.65
C ASN A 114 -2.84 9.67 -7.32
N VAL A 115 -2.24 8.71 -6.59
CA VAL A 115 -1.24 7.79 -7.16
C VAL A 115 -1.83 6.99 -8.33
N ARG A 116 -3.03 6.42 -8.17
CA ARG A 116 -3.70 5.68 -9.26
C ARG A 116 -3.96 6.55 -10.48
N ARG A 117 -4.39 7.80 -10.26
CA ARG A 117 -4.60 8.76 -11.37
C ARG A 117 -3.28 9.05 -12.09
N ILE A 118 -2.20 9.23 -11.35
CA ILE A 118 -0.86 9.43 -11.92
C ILE A 118 -0.41 8.20 -12.71
N GLU A 119 -0.61 6.99 -12.19
CA GLU A 119 -0.27 5.75 -12.88
C GLU A 119 -1.04 5.61 -14.20
N ASN A 120 -2.35 5.85 -14.20
CA ASN A 120 -3.17 5.83 -15.42
C ASN A 120 -2.71 6.86 -16.46
N ILE A 121 -2.36 8.08 -16.02
CA ILE A 121 -1.80 9.11 -16.91
C ILE A 121 -0.47 8.62 -17.48
N ASN A 122 0.42 8.09 -16.64
CA ASN A 122 1.72 7.58 -17.06
C ASN A 122 1.60 6.41 -18.05
N GLU A 123 0.69 5.47 -17.82
CA GLU A 123 0.40 4.38 -18.76
C GLU A 123 -0.06 4.92 -20.12
N HIS A 124 -0.94 5.92 -20.12
CA HIS A 124 -1.36 6.59 -21.34
C HIS A 124 -0.17 7.27 -22.05
N LEU A 125 0.65 8.05 -21.33
CA LEU A 125 1.83 8.70 -21.91
C LEU A 125 2.83 7.69 -22.48
N LEU A 126 3.09 6.58 -21.78
CA LEU A 126 3.96 5.51 -22.25
C LEU A 126 3.42 4.84 -23.52
N SER A 127 2.10 4.70 -23.68
CA SER A 127 1.50 4.18 -24.91
C SER A 127 1.76 5.07 -26.14
N LEU A 128 2.14 6.33 -25.92
CA LEU A 128 2.47 7.30 -26.96
C LEU A 128 3.98 7.51 -27.11
N ALA A 129 4.83 6.74 -26.42
CA ALA A 129 6.28 6.96 -26.33
C ALA A 129 7.00 7.17 -27.67
N SER A 130 6.52 6.50 -28.73
CA SER A 130 7.09 6.57 -30.08
C SER A 130 6.31 7.47 -31.05
N LYS A 131 5.35 8.26 -30.56
CA LYS A 131 4.48 9.09 -31.38
C LYS A 131 4.82 10.57 -31.24
N GLU A 132 4.76 11.30 -32.36
CA GLU A 132 5.02 12.74 -32.40
C GLU A 132 4.06 13.55 -31.50
N GLU A 133 2.81 13.12 -31.38
CA GLU A 133 1.79 13.77 -30.53
C GLU A 133 2.18 13.83 -29.04
N LEU A 134 3.02 12.89 -28.56
CA LEU A 134 3.51 12.91 -27.18
C LEU A 134 4.35 14.15 -26.90
N LYS A 135 5.12 14.66 -27.87
CA LYS A 135 6.00 15.83 -27.66
C LYS A 135 5.20 17.07 -27.26
N ILE A 136 4.03 17.26 -27.89
CA ILE A 136 3.13 18.38 -27.58
C ILE A 136 2.55 18.21 -26.18
N LEU A 137 2.04 17.02 -25.87
CA LEU A 137 1.44 16.73 -24.57
C LEU A 137 2.43 16.87 -23.41
N LEU A 138 3.68 16.43 -23.57
CA LEU A 138 4.71 16.59 -22.55
C LEU A 138 5.02 18.07 -22.30
N LYS A 139 5.14 18.88 -23.36
CA LYS A 139 5.37 20.31 -23.25
C LYS A 139 4.25 21.00 -22.45
N ASP A 140 2.99 20.70 -22.75
CA ASP A 140 1.85 21.29 -22.04
C ASP A 140 1.85 20.92 -20.55
N ILE A 141 2.20 19.67 -20.22
CA ILE A 141 2.35 19.20 -18.83
C ILE A 141 3.49 19.94 -18.12
N GLU A 142 4.64 20.11 -18.77
CA GLU A 142 5.80 20.83 -18.23
C GLU A 142 5.47 22.30 -17.93
N GLU A 143 4.79 22.99 -18.86
CA GLU A 143 4.34 24.38 -18.67
C GLU A 143 3.37 24.50 -17.47
N CYS A 144 2.44 23.57 -17.33
CA CYS A 144 1.53 23.52 -16.19
C CYS A 144 2.29 23.34 -14.86
N ILE A 145 3.28 22.45 -14.82
CA ILE A 145 4.10 22.21 -13.62
C ILE A 145 4.90 23.47 -13.25
N ASP A 146 5.55 24.11 -14.22
CA ASP A 146 6.38 25.29 -13.96
C ASP A 146 5.56 26.50 -13.50
N ALA A 147 4.31 26.64 -13.96
CA ALA A 147 3.39 27.65 -13.44
C ALA A 147 3.08 27.42 -11.95
N THR A 148 2.91 26.18 -11.51
CA THR A 148 2.63 25.87 -10.09
C THR A 148 3.81 26.09 -9.15
N ARG A 149 5.05 26.08 -9.66
CA ARG A 149 6.27 26.33 -8.85
C ARG A 149 6.56 27.81 -8.61
N LYS A 150 5.92 28.71 -9.36
CA LYS A 150 6.07 30.17 -9.26
C LYS A 150 5.09 30.80 -8.26
N VAL A 151 4.22 30.00 -7.65
CA VAL A 151 3.25 30.39 -6.61
C VAL A 151 3.81 29.98 -5.25
#